data_AF-A0A1F9MYK6-F1
#
_entry.id   AF-A0A1F9MYK6-F1
#
_cell.length_a   1.000
_cell.length_b   1.000
_cell.length_c   1.000
_cell.angle_alpha   90.00
_cell.angle_beta   90.00
_cell.angle_gamma   90.00
#
_symmetry.space_group_name_H-M   'P 1'
#
loop_
_entity.id
_entity.type
_entity.pdbx_description
1 polymer ?
#
loop_
_entity_poly.entity_id
_entity_poly.type
_entity_poly.pdbx_seq_one_letter_code
_entity_poly.pdbx_strand_id
1 'polypeptide(L)' 'MANLQVKNLPEDLNKRLHRFAREQNRTIRDIVLDAVRRELERNAFVERLHQRATTRLRTPAQKMLNAERSDRGMEG' A
#
# COMPACT_ATOMS: atom_id res chain seq x y z
N MET A 1 -22.18 -1.52 -18.48
CA MET A 1 -20.76 -1.50 -18.04
C MET A 1 -20.33 -0.06 -17.89
N ALA A 2 -19.61 0.28 -16.82
CA ALA A 2 -19.08 1.63 -16.62
C ALA A 2 -17.74 1.78 -17.36
N ASN A 3 -17.55 2.90 -18.05
CA ASN A 3 -16.31 3.23 -18.73
C ASN A 3 -15.65 4.43 -18.02
N LEU A 4 -14.37 4.30 -17.70
CA LEU A 4 -13.57 5.39 -17.15
C LEU A 4 -12.67 5.94 -18.26
N GLN A 5 -12.80 7.23 -18.57
CA GLN A 5 -11.93 7.92 -19.49
C GLN A 5 -11.12 8.97 -18.74
N VAL A 6 -9.79 8.87 -18.84
CA VAL A 6 -8.87 9.89 -18.32
C VAL A 6 -8.53 10.84 -19.46
N LYS A 7 -8.81 12.13 -19.28
CA LYS A 7 -8.46 13.19 -20.23
C LYS A 7 -7.20 13.92 -19.76
N ASN A 8 -6.48 14.51 -20.71
CA ASN A 8 -5.26 15.29 -20.45
C ASN A 8 -4.17 14.50 -19.71
N LEU A 9 -4.02 13.21 -20.04
CA LEU A 9 -2.94 12.40 -19.50
C LEU A 9 -1.59 12.97 -19.97
N PRO A 10 -0.68 13.35 -19.06
CA PRO A 10 0.64 13.84 -19.45
C PRO A 10 1.37 12.82 -20.33
N GLU A 11 2.00 13.29 -21.40
CA GLU A 11 2.61 12.42 -22.40
C GLU A 11 3.71 11.52 -21.81
N ASP A 12 4.51 12.05 -20.88
CA ASP A 12 5.51 11.28 -20.13
C ASP A 12 4.88 10.10 -19.37
N LEU A 13 3.78 10.37 -18.65
CA LEU A 13 3.08 9.34 -17.88
C LEU A 13 2.48 8.28 -18.81
N ASN A 14 1.94 8.69 -19.97
CA ASN A 14 1.44 7.77 -20.97
C ASN A 14 2.55 6.84 -21.51
N LYS A 15 3.71 7.40 -21.86
CA LYS A 15 4.89 6.63 -22.33
C LYS A 15 5.34 5.61 -21.27
N ARG A 16 5.41 6.04 -20.01
CA ARG A 16 5.79 5.17 -18.89
C ARG A 16 4.78 4.04 -18.66
N LEU A 17 3.48 4.33 -18.74
CA LEU A 17 2.42 3.32 -18.64
C LEU A 17 2.51 2.28 -19.76
N HIS A 18 2.68 2.72 -21.01
CA HIS A 18 2.85 1.81 -22.14
C HIS A 18 4.10 0.95 -22.01
N ARG A 19 5.23 1.52 -21.60
CA ARG A 19 6.46 0.78 -21.35
C ARG A 19 6.26 -0.27 -20.26
N PHE A 20 5.70 0.13 -19.12
CA PHE A 20 5.45 -0.78 -18.01
C PHE A 20 4.48 -1.92 -18.39
N ALA A 21 3.45 -1.61 -19.17
CA ALA A 21 2.52 -2.61 -19.70
C ALA A 21 3.21 -3.66 -20.57
N ARG A 22 4.12 -3.22 -21.45
CA ARG A 22 4.92 -4.12 -22.29
C ARG A 22 5.86 -4.99 -21.48
N GLU A 23 6.59 -4.40 -20.53
CA GLU A 23 7.54 -5.13 -19.67
C GLU A 23 6.84 -6.23 -18.85
N GLN A 24 5.58 -5.99 -18.46
CA GLN A 24 4.80 -6.93 -17.65
C GLN A 24 3.90 -7.88 -18.46
N ASN A 25 3.87 -7.78 -19.79
CA ASN A 25 2.91 -8.50 -20.66
C ASN A 25 1.44 -8.34 -20.22
N ARG A 26 1.05 -7.13 -19.79
CA ARG A 26 -0.31 -6.80 -19.33
C ARG A 26 -0.89 -5.64 -20.12
N THR A 27 -2.21 -5.50 -20.16
CA THR A 27 -2.83 -4.32 -20.74
C THR A 27 -2.75 -3.13 -19.79
N ILE A 28 -2.73 -1.90 -20.33
CA ILE A 28 -2.79 -0.68 -19.52
C ILE A 28 -4.07 -0.66 -18.66
N ARG A 29 -5.17 -1.16 -19.20
CA ARG A 29 -6.44 -1.28 -18.48
C ARG A 29 -6.25 -2.09 -17.20
N ASP A 30 -5.64 -3.26 -17.29
CA ASP A 30 -5.46 -4.15 -16.13
C ASP A 30 -4.54 -3.52 -15.09
N ILE A 31 -3.47 -2.87 -15.54
CA ILE A 31 -2.53 -2.17 -14.66
C ILE A 31 -3.21 -1.03 -13.92
N VAL A 32 -3.98 -0.20 -14.63
CA VAL A 32 -4.67 0.95 -14.04
C VAL A 32 -5.75 0.48 -13.07
N LEU A 33 -6.52 -0.55 -13.42
CA LEU A 33 -7.54 -1.11 -12.53
C LEU A 33 -6.93 -1.71 -11.25
N ASP A 34 -5.82 -2.43 -11.37
CA ASP A 34 -5.11 -2.95 -10.21
C ASP A 34 -4.55 -1.83 -9.32
N ALA A 35 -3.96 -0.79 -9.93
CA ALA A 35 -3.43 0.34 -9.19
C ALA A 35 -4.55 1.07 -8.41
N VAL A 36 -5.69 1.31 -9.06
CA VAL A 36 -6.86 1.93 -8.41
C VAL A 36 -7.37 1.05 -7.27
N ARG A 37 -7.48 -0.27 -7.47
CA ARG A 37 -7.91 -1.19 -6.40
C ARG A 37 -6.97 -1.15 -5.19
N ARG A 38 -5.66 -1.24 -5.43
CA ARG A 38 -4.65 -1.17 -4.36
C ARG A 38 -4.72 0.13 -3.58
N GLU A 39 -4.96 1.25 -4.27
CA GLU A 39 -5.07 2.55 -3.63
C GLU A 39 -6.36 2.67 -2.79
N LEU A 40 -7.48 2.13 -3.27
CA LEU A 40 -8.72 2.05 -2.49
C LEU A 40 -8.55 1.18 -1.24
N GLU A 41 -7.91 0.02 -1.37
CA GLU A 41 -7.62 -0.87 -0.24
C GLU A 41 -6.68 -0.21 0.77
N ARG A 42 -5.64 0.50 0.30
CA ARG A 42 -4.73 1.27 1.13
C ARG A 42 -5.45 2.36 1.91
N ASN A 43 -6.29 3.15 1.24
CA ASN A 43 -7.05 4.21 1.90
C ASN A 43 -8.04 3.63 2.91
N ALA A 44 -8.76 2.57 2.57
CA ALA A 44 -9.65 1.89 3.50
C ALA A 44 -8.89 1.35 4.74
N PHE A 45 -7.67 0.83 4.54
CA PHE A 45 -6.81 0.41 5.66
C PHE A 45 -6.42 1.59 6.55
N VAL A 46 -6.00 2.71 5.96
CA VAL A 46 -5.63 3.93 6.69
C VAL A 46 -6.82 4.48 7.48
N GLU A 47 -8.00 4.54 6.88
CA GLU A 47 -9.24 4.95 7.56
C GLU A 47 -9.55 4.05 8.77
N ARG A 48 -9.46 2.73 8.59
CA ARG A 48 -9.63 1.78 9.70
C ARG A 48 -8.60 1.97 10.81
N LEU A 49 -7.35 2.28 10.45
CA LEU A 49 -6.30 2.57 11.40
C LEU A 49 -6.63 3.82 12.24
N HIS A 50 -7.14 4.87 11.60
CA HIS A 50 -7.55 6.11 12.27
C HIS A 50 -8.80 5.94 13.15
N GLN A 51 -9.71 5.04 12.78
CA GLN A 51 -10.92 4.74 13.56
C GLN A 51 -10.65 3.78 14.73
N ARG A 52 -9.44 3.22 14.84
CA ARG A 52 -9.11 2.26 15.89
C ARG A 52 -9.14 2.95 17.26
N ALA A 53 -9.87 2.36 18.20
CA ALA A 53 -9.85 2.78 19.60
C ALA A 53 -8.41 2.76 20.15
N THR A 54 -8.03 3.85 20.81
CA THR A 54 -6.70 4.01 21.40
C THR A 54 -6.44 2.86 22.37
N THR A 55 -5.58 1.93 21.96
CA THR A 55 -5.27 0.76 22.79
C THR A 55 -4.30 1.22 23.87
N ARG A 56 -4.77 1.36 25.12
CA ARG A 56 -3.88 1.58 26.27
C ARG A 56 -3.05 0.31 26.49
N LEU A 57 -1.80 0.34 26.05
CA LEU A 57 -0.83 -0.69 26.41
C LEU A 57 -0.62 -0.62 27.93
N ARG A 58 -0.95 -1.71 28.64
CA ARG A 58 -0.73 -1.83 30.10
C ARG A 58 0.75 -1.71 30.48
N THR A 59 1.63 -2.02 29.54
CA THR A 59 3.09 -1.92 29.67
C THR A 59 3.60 -0.95 28.62
N PRO A 60 4.52 -0.02 28.95
CA PRO A 60 5.13 0.86 27.95
C PRO A 60 5.69 0.02 26.80
N ALA A 61 5.36 0.38 25.55
CA ALA A 61 5.81 -0.34 24.35
C ALA A 61 7.33 -0.57 24.35
N GLN A 62 8.08 0.35 24.93
CA GLN A 62 9.53 0.29 25.08
C GLN A 62 10.00 -0.85 25.98
N LYS A 63 9.27 -1.22 27.04
CA LYS A 63 9.59 -2.39 27.87
C LYS A 63 9.36 -3.70 27.10
N MET A 64 8.31 -3.77 26.28
CA MET A 64 8.03 -4.95 25.44
C MET A 64 9.09 -5.12 24.34
N LEU A 65 9.45 -4.02 23.67
CA LEU A 65 10.49 -4.05 22.63
C LEU A 65 11.87 -4.40 23.19
N ASN A 66 12.19 -3.95 24.40
CA ASN A 66 13.46 -4.29 25.05
C ASN A 66 13.50 -5.76 25.48
N ALA A 67 12.41 -6.31 26.01
CA ALA A 67 12.34 -7.74 26.33
C ALA A 67 12.57 -8.61 25.08
N GLU A 68 11.91 -8.29 23.97
CA GLU A 68 12.06 -9.01 22.69
C GLU A 68 13.47 -8.88 22.06
N ARG A 69 14.14 -7.75 22.29
CA ARG A 69 15.52 -7.53 21.85
C ARG A 69 16.52 -8.28 22.73
N SER A 70 16.28 -8.33 24.03
CA SER A 70 17.07 -9.13 24.96
C SER A 70 16.93 -10.62 24.67
N ASP A 71 15.73 -11.12 24.37
CA ASP A 71 15.51 -12.52 24.03
C ASP A 71 16.27 -12.94 22.76
N ARG A 72 16.21 -12.11 21.70
CA ARG A 72 16.99 -12.34 20.47
C ARG A 72 18.50 -12.19 20.64
N GLY A 73 18.95 -11.41 21.63
CA GLY A 73 20.37 -11.28 21.96
C GLY A 73 20.92 -12.45 22.78
N MET A 74 20.06 -13.34 23.28
CA MET A 74 20.41 -14.51 24.08
C MET A 74 20.41 -15.82 23.25
N GLU A 75 20.02 -15.75 21.97
CA GLU A 75 20.10 -16.86 20.99
C GLU A 75 21.40 -16.82 20.15
N GLY A 76 22.39 -16.01 20.53
CA GLY A 76 23.69 -15.85 19.84
C GLY A 76 24.85 -16.51 20.56
#